data_AF-A0A6A1W2N4-F1
#
_entry.id   AF-A0A6A1W2N4-F1
#
_cell.length_a   1.000
_cell.length_b   1.000
_cell.length_c   1.000
_cell.angle_alpha   90.00
_cell.angle_beta   90.00
_cell.angle_gamma   90.00
#
_symmetry.space_group_name_H-M   'P 1'
#
loop_
_entity.id
_entity.type
_entity.pdbx_description
1 polymer ?
#
loop_
_entity_poly.entity_id
_entity_poly.type
_entity_poly.pdbx_seq_one_letter_code
_entity_poly.pdbx_strand_id
1 'polypeptide(L)'
;MAESMVTGRIGAKPRKILDVPFFNFRAAFPNIYGPIYKVWLGQKLWVVVNSPSLVKEVVRDQDTTFVNRDPPIAALVATYGGADITFLPYGHEWKKLRKIFVRKMLSNAALDDSYTLRREQLRKGIRNVYEKICTPIDVGQLAFVTLINGIMSLLWGDTLQGEEGANIAVEFKVLLAEIMVLFAKPNVSDFFPGLARLTQIKASLADVLVGGSDTTTTTEEWVMAELMHHPEAMRRVHGELTEMVGLDCIVEESHLPKLNYLGVVIKETFRLHPVLPLLVPRSPSQSSTIGIQYPKFEWELPPGTEVDLSDRFGIVTKKRMPLVAIPTPKLSKFTTRKLGFNDETLRCSSILVGETFTTTMRT
;
A
#
# COMPACT_ATOMS: atom_id res chain seq x y z
N MET A 1 38.74 35.53 -30.30
CA MET A 1 39.67 35.13 -31.37
C MET A 1 39.24 33.75 -31.83
N ALA A 2 38.80 33.66 -33.08
CA ALA A 2 38.56 32.48 -33.92
C ALA A 2 37.49 31.42 -33.54
N GLU A 3 36.48 31.35 -34.41
CA GLU A 3 35.58 30.24 -34.72
C GLU A 3 36.29 29.05 -35.39
N SER A 4 35.71 27.85 -35.30
CA SER A 4 35.20 27.02 -36.42
C SER A 4 35.03 25.56 -35.99
N MET A 5 33.78 25.03 -36.04
CA MET A 5 33.26 24.03 -37.01
C MET A 5 33.55 22.56 -36.58
N VAL A 6 32.66 21.56 -36.64
CA VAL A 6 31.32 21.42 -37.24
C VAL A 6 30.66 20.10 -36.75
N THR A 7 29.35 20.18 -36.49
CA THR A 7 28.27 19.18 -36.60
C THR A 7 28.20 17.89 -35.78
N GLY A 8 27.06 17.75 -35.08
CA GLY A 8 26.49 16.48 -34.62
C GLY A 8 25.27 16.67 -33.71
N ARG A 9 24.16 17.24 -34.22
CA ARG A 9 22.88 17.28 -33.48
C ARG A 9 22.20 15.91 -33.55
N ILE A 10 22.03 15.26 -32.38
CA ILE A 10 20.85 14.43 -32.09
C ILE A 10 20.36 14.91 -30.73
N GLY A 11 19.12 15.41 -30.69
CA GLY A 11 18.53 15.99 -29.50
C GLY A 11 18.43 14.98 -28.36
N ALA A 12 19.31 15.10 -27.37
CA ALA A 12 19.15 14.43 -26.10
C ALA A 12 18.30 15.33 -25.19
N LYS A 13 17.02 14.99 -25.04
CA LYS A 13 16.23 15.42 -23.87
C LYS A 13 17.01 15.06 -22.60
N PRO A 14 17.01 15.90 -21.56
CA PRO A 14 17.62 15.53 -20.29
C PRO A 14 16.93 14.25 -19.78
N ARG A 15 17.67 13.15 -19.72
CA ARG A 15 17.20 11.90 -19.12
C ARG A 15 16.92 12.19 -17.65
N LYS A 16 15.65 12.23 -17.28
CA LYS A 16 15.24 12.20 -15.89
C LYS A 16 15.74 10.88 -15.30
N ILE A 17 16.56 10.95 -14.27
CA ILE A 17 17.00 9.82 -13.43
C ILE A 17 15.82 9.11 -12.72
N LEU A 18 14.59 9.54 -12.98
CA LEU A 18 13.34 8.97 -12.48
C LEU A 18 12.59 8.10 -13.49
N ASP A 19 13.04 8.03 -14.76
CA ASP A 19 12.48 7.09 -15.76
C ASP A 19 13.16 5.70 -15.71
N VAL A 20 13.73 5.35 -14.55
CA VAL A 20 14.16 3.97 -14.30
C VAL A 20 12.87 3.19 -14.03
N PRO A 21 12.58 2.08 -14.74
CA PRO A 21 11.42 1.29 -14.44
C PRO A 21 11.60 0.77 -13.01
N PHE A 22 10.94 1.41 -12.04
CA PHE A 22 10.74 0.84 -10.72
C PHE A 22 10.13 -0.53 -10.99
N PHE A 23 10.94 -1.56 -10.76
CA PHE A 23 10.69 -2.97 -11.02
C PHE A 23 9.19 -3.27 -11.05
N ASN A 24 8.64 -3.61 -12.22
CA ASN A 24 7.23 -3.99 -12.32
C ASN A 24 7.03 -5.40 -11.72
N PHE A 25 7.16 -5.48 -10.40
CA PHE A 25 6.98 -6.66 -9.56
C PHE A 25 5.58 -7.27 -9.71
N ARG A 26 4.61 -6.48 -10.19
CA ARG A 26 3.22 -6.89 -10.40
C ARG A 26 3.02 -7.76 -11.65
N ALA A 27 3.73 -7.49 -12.74
CA ALA A 27 3.43 -8.13 -14.03
C ALA A 27 4.47 -9.18 -14.50
N ALA A 28 5.77 -8.92 -14.33
CA ALA A 28 6.80 -9.74 -14.98
C ALA A 28 7.33 -10.88 -14.10
N PHE A 29 7.59 -10.60 -12.82
CA PHE A 29 8.29 -11.50 -11.92
C PHE A 29 7.47 -12.73 -11.45
N PRO A 30 6.16 -12.61 -11.15
CA PRO A 30 5.38 -13.76 -10.69
C PRO A 30 5.30 -14.90 -11.72
N ASN A 31 5.26 -14.56 -13.01
CA ASN A 31 5.23 -15.54 -14.10
C ASN A 31 6.56 -16.31 -14.23
N ILE A 32 7.68 -15.72 -13.80
CA ILE A 32 9.01 -16.30 -13.91
C ILE A 32 9.37 -17.08 -12.63
N TYR A 33 9.12 -16.49 -11.47
CA TYR A 33 9.62 -16.99 -10.18
C TYR A 33 8.55 -17.64 -9.31
N GLY A 34 7.27 -17.52 -9.68
CA GLY A 34 6.13 -18.02 -8.93
C GLY A 34 5.60 -17.02 -7.89
N PRO A 35 4.65 -17.46 -7.05
CA PRO A 35 3.91 -16.58 -6.11
C PRO A 35 4.72 -16.15 -4.88
N ILE A 36 5.93 -16.69 -4.70
CA ILE A 36 6.87 -16.31 -3.64
C ILE A 36 8.29 -16.37 -4.18
N TYR A 37 9.05 -15.28 -4.02
CA TYR A 37 10.42 -15.21 -4.50
C TYR A 37 11.28 -14.25 -3.69
N LYS A 38 12.60 -14.38 -3.82
CA LYS A 38 13.58 -13.54 -3.13
C LYS A 38 14.22 -12.53 -4.08
N VAL A 39 14.47 -11.33 -3.58
CA VAL A 39 15.16 -10.26 -4.31
C VAL A 39 16.16 -9.60 -3.36
N TRP A 40 17.39 -9.39 -3.83
CA TRP A 40 18.38 -8.62 -3.10
C TRP A 40 18.33 -7.17 -3.60
N LEU A 41 18.07 -6.23 -2.69
CA LEU A 41 18.17 -4.80 -2.97
C LEU A 41 19.32 -4.24 -2.14
N GLY A 42 20.45 -4.00 -2.80
CA GLY A 42 21.72 -3.75 -2.12
C GLY A 42 22.12 -4.95 -1.26
N GLN A 43 22.41 -4.71 0.02
CA GLN A 43 22.83 -5.75 0.97
C GLN A 43 21.63 -6.42 1.68
N LYS A 44 20.41 -6.04 1.33
CA LYS A 44 19.20 -6.46 2.05
C LYS A 44 18.40 -7.48 1.26
N LEU A 45 18.06 -8.59 1.91
CA LEU A 45 17.20 -9.64 1.37
C LEU A 45 15.73 -9.26 1.55
N TRP A 46 15.00 -9.25 0.44
CA TRP A 46 13.56 -9.05 0.38
C TRP A 46 12.86 -10.34 -0.08
N VAL A 47 11.76 -10.67 0.56
CA VAL A 47 10.85 -11.73 0.08
C VAL A 47 9.60 -11.07 -0.47
N VAL A 48 9.26 -11.37 -1.72
CA VAL A 48 8.03 -10.89 -2.35
C VAL A 48 7.00 -11.99 -2.32
N VAL A 49 5.81 -11.69 -1.80
CA VAL A 49 4.64 -12.56 -1.85
C VAL A 49 3.59 -11.99 -2.79
N ASN A 50 3.10 -12.80 -3.72
CA ASN A 50 2.16 -12.39 -4.77
C ASN A 50 1.06 -13.44 -4.99
N SER A 51 0.49 -13.96 -3.90
CA SER A 51 -0.70 -14.82 -3.92
C SER A 51 -1.61 -14.45 -2.74
N PRO A 52 -2.93 -14.36 -2.92
CA PRO A 52 -3.86 -14.06 -1.84
C PRO A 52 -3.70 -14.98 -0.62
N SER A 53 -3.37 -16.27 -0.84
CA SER A 53 -3.15 -17.23 0.27
C SER A 53 -1.92 -16.88 1.10
N LEU A 54 -0.80 -16.53 0.45
CA LEU A 54 0.44 -16.13 1.10
C LEU A 54 0.33 -14.76 1.75
N VAL A 55 -0.34 -13.82 1.08
CA VAL A 55 -0.63 -12.50 1.63
C VAL A 55 -1.44 -12.65 2.92
N LYS A 56 -2.52 -13.44 2.92
CA LYS A 56 -3.31 -13.74 4.12
C LYS A 56 -2.45 -14.36 5.22
N GLU A 57 -1.57 -15.30 4.88
CA GLU A 57 -0.68 -15.91 5.85
C GLU A 57 0.20 -14.86 6.55
N VAL A 58 0.79 -13.93 5.80
CA VAL A 58 1.66 -12.86 6.33
C VAL A 58 0.88 -11.80 7.11
N VAL A 59 -0.25 -11.31 6.57
CA VAL A 59 -0.93 -10.13 7.13
C VAL A 59 -2.03 -10.45 8.14
N ARG A 60 -2.47 -11.72 8.22
CA ARG A 60 -3.56 -12.15 9.10
C ARG A 60 -3.17 -13.35 9.96
N ASP A 61 -2.73 -14.44 9.36
CA ASP A 61 -2.54 -15.70 10.12
C ASP A 61 -1.27 -15.64 11.00
N GLN A 62 -0.25 -14.91 10.55
CA GLN A 62 1.01 -14.67 11.27
C GLN A 62 1.26 -13.16 11.51
N ASP A 63 0.19 -12.38 11.66
CA ASP A 63 0.25 -10.91 11.75
C ASP A 63 1.22 -10.40 12.83
N THR A 64 1.20 -11.00 14.02
CA THR A 64 2.08 -10.67 15.16
C THR A 64 3.56 -10.93 14.88
N THR A 65 3.89 -11.86 13.97
CA THR A 65 5.27 -12.10 13.55
C THR A 65 5.70 -11.03 12.55
N PHE A 66 4.85 -10.65 11.60
CA PHE A 66 5.23 -9.77 10.49
C PHE A 66 4.84 -8.30 10.68
N VAL A 67 4.20 -7.92 11.79
CA VAL A 67 3.68 -6.57 12.05
C VAL A 67 4.74 -5.46 12.01
N ASN A 68 6.00 -5.77 12.32
CA ASN A 68 7.07 -4.79 12.35
C ASN A 68 7.39 -4.26 10.95
N ARG A 69 8.05 -3.11 10.90
CA ARG A 69 8.52 -2.44 9.68
C ARG A 69 10.03 -2.32 9.70
N ASP A 70 10.58 -2.05 8.54
CA ASP A 70 12.00 -1.71 8.38
C ASP A 70 12.08 -0.35 7.64
N PRO A 71 11.92 0.76 8.39
CA PRO A 71 11.81 2.10 7.81
C PRO A 71 13.10 2.52 7.11
N PRO A 72 13.02 3.17 5.94
CA PRO A 72 14.18 3.87 5.39
C PRO A 72 14.57 5.05 6.30
N ILE A 73 15.81 5.53 6.16
CA ILE A 73 16.32 6.68 6.94
C ILE A 73 15.40 7.89 6.81
N ALA A 74 14.89 8.18 5.60
CA ALA A 74 13.95 9.27 5.38
C ALA A 74 12.66 9.15 6.20
N ALA A 75 12.12 7.93 6.36
CA ALA A 75 10.95 7.69 7.19
C ALA A 75 11.26 7.93 8.67
N LEU A 76 12.41 7.44 9.16
CA LEU A 76 12.83 7.70 10.54
C LEU A 76 12.97 9.19 10.83
N VAL A 77 13.51 9.97 9.89
CA VAL A 77 13.60 11.44 10.03
C VAL A 77 12.20 12.06 10.05
N ALA A 78 11.35 11.70 9.10
CA ALA A 78 9.99 12.27 8.98
C ALA A 78 9.10 11.93 10.18
N THR A 79 9.31 10.79 10.83
CA THR A 79 8.45 10.30 11.92
C THR A 79 9.16 10.23 13.28
N TYR A 80 10.19 11.06 13.47
CA TYR A 80 10.85 11.23 14.76
C TYR A 80 11.40 9.94 15.38
N GLY A 81 12.16 9.20 14.59
CA GLY A 81 12.73 7.91 14.96
C GLY A 81 11.74 6.76 14.85
N GLY A 82 10.69 6.88 14.03
CA GLY A 82 9.67 5.84 13.92
C GLY A 82 8.70 5.83 15.10
N ALA A 83 8.39 7.00 15.67
CA ALA A 83 7.51 7.14 16.82
C ALA A 83 6.00 7.19 16.44
N ASP A 84 5.70 7.08 15.14
CA ASP A 84 4.37 7.09 14.54
C ASP A 84 3.69 5.70 14.55
N ILE A 85 2.44 5.63 14.08
CA ILE A 85 1.67 4.37 14.07
C ILE A 85 2.14 3.39 12.98
N THR A 86 2.77 3.88 11.91
CA THR A 86 3.24 3.07 10.80
C THR A 86 4.55 2.36 11.14
N PHE A 87 5.56 3.06 11.68
CA PHE A 87 6.90 2.49 11.87
C PHE A 87 7.27 2.07 13.30
N LEU A 88 6.50 2.48 14.32
CA LEU A 88 6.77 2.09 15.70
C LEU A 88 6.73 0.56 15.85
N PRO A 89 7.78 -0.08 16.40
CA PRO A 89 7.80 -1.53 16.58
C PRO A 89 6.64 -2.04 17.42
N TYR A 90 6.18 -3.24 17.11
CA TYR A 90 5.10 -3.87 17.82
C TYR A 90 5.45 -4.10 19.29
N GLY A 91 4.59 -3.61 20.16
CA GLY A 91 4.78 -3.65 21.59
C GLY A 91 3.65 -2.94 22.32
N HIS A 92 3.84 -2.70 23.62
CA HIS A 92 2.85 -2.01 24.46
C HIS A 92 2.52 -0.61 23.91
N GLU A 93 3.54 0.18 23.55
CA GLU A 93 3.36 1.54 23.05
C GLU A 93 2.64 1.59 21.71
N TRP A 94 2.98 0.73 20.75
CA TRP A 94 2.26 0.63 19.48
C TRP A 94 0.79 0.23 19.68
N LYS A 95 0.50 -0.75 20.56
CA LYS A 95 -0.88 -1.15 20.88
C LYS A 95 -1.68 0.01 21.48
N LYS A 96 -1.06 0.78 22.39
CA LYS A 96 -1.66 1.97 23.00
C LYS A 96 -1.93 3.05 21.96
N LEU A 97 -0.95 3.35 21.10
CA LEU A 97 -1.09 4.33 20.02
C LEU A 97 -2.18 3.92 19.03
N ARG A 98 -2.19 2.66 18.58
CA ARG A 98 -3.23 2.11 17.70
C ARG A 98 -4.63 2.25 18.32
N LYS A 99 -4.75 1.97 19.62
CA LYS A 99 -6.01 2.10 20.35
C LYS A 99 -6.49 3.56 20.37
N ILE A 100 -5.59 4.53 20.55
CA ILE A 100 -5.92 5.96 20.47
C ILE A 100 -6.37 6.30 19.05
N PHE A 101 -5.57 5.96 18.03
CA PHE A 101 -5.84 6.28 16.64
C PHE A 101 -7.22 5.75 16.19
N VAL A 102 -7.48 4.46 16.40
CA VAL A 102 -8.74 3.81 15.99
C VAL A 102 -9.94 4.30 16.80
N ARG A 103 -9.80 4.52 18.11
CA ARG A 103 -10.96 4.87 18.96
C ARG A 103 -11.24 6.36 19.06
N LYS A 104 -10.24 7.20 18.87
CA LYS A 104 -10.32 8.65 19.12
C LYS A 104 -10.19 9.50 17.87
N MET A 105 -9.48 9.03 16.83
CA MET A 105 -9.28 9.81 15.60
C MET A 105 -10.08 9.25 14.42
N LEU A 106 -10.15 7.92 14.27
CA LEU A 106 -10.84 7.25 13.17
C LEU A 106 -12.13 6.51 13.58
N SER A 107 -12.71 6.87 14.73
CA SER A 107 -14.01 6.32 15.13
C SER A 107 -15.14 7.03 14.41
N ASN A 108 -16.28 6.36 14.22
CA ASN A 108 -17.46 6.98 13.60
C ASN A 108 -17.84 8.29 14.30
N ALA A 109 -17.84 8.33 15.64
CA ALA A 109 -18.11 9.55 16.39
C ALA A 109 -17.12 10.69 16.07
N ALA A 110 -15.81 10.41 15.97
CA ALA A 110 -14.82 11.42 15.62
C ALA A 110 -14.97 11.91 14.16
N LEU A 111 -15.36 11.01 13.25
CA LEU A 111 -15.67 11.36 11.87
C LEU A 111 -16.96 12.20 11.78
N ASP A 112 -17.99 11.86 12.55
CA ASP A 112 -19.26 12.62 12.61
C ASP A 112 -19.05 14.02 13.21
N ASP A 113 -18.26 14.14 14.29
CA ASP A 113 -17.94 15.41 14.96
C ASP A 113 -17.22 16.40 14.03
N SER A 114 -16.45 15.88 13.07
CA SER A 114 -15.68 16.67 12.10
C SER A 114 -16.33 16.80 10.72
N TYR A 115 -17.57 16.30 10.59
CA TYR A 115 -18.35 16.35 9.35
C TYR A 115 -18.46 17.76 8.77
N THR A 116 -18.81 18.73 9.61
CA THR A 116 -19.03 20.12 9.18
C THR A 116 -17.77 20.73 8.56
N LEU A 117 -16.61 20.47 9.17
CA LEU A 117 -15.30 20.92 8.69
C LEU A 117 -14.97 20.30 7.33
N ARG A 118 -15.11 18.97 7.18
CA ARG A 118 -14.86 18.29 5.90
C ARG A 118 -15.79 18.79 4.79
N ARG A 119 -17.08 18.92 5.12
CA ARG A 119 -18.10 19.43 4.20
C ARG A 119 -17.82 20.84 3.73
N GLU A 120 -17.33 21.71 4.61
CA GLU A 120 -16.95 23.07 4.24
C GLU A 120 -15.81 23.07 3.20
N GLN A 121 -14.76 22.29 3.44
CA GLN A 121 -13.63 22.21 2.51
C GLN A 121 -14.03 21.62 1.16
N LEU A 122 -14.86 20.57 1.15
CA LEU A 122 -15.42 20.02 -0.09
C LEU A 122 -16.20 21.07 -0.88
N ARG A 123 -17.01 21.89 -0.21
CA ARG A 123 -17.78 22.96 -0.85
C ARG A 123 -16.90 24.07 -1.43
N LYS A 124 -15.79 24.40 -0.76
CA LYS A 124 -14.78 25.32 -1.32
C LYS A 124 -14.16 24.74 -2.60
N GLY A 125 -13.81 23.44 -2.59
CA GLY A 125 -13.32 22.74 -3.77
C GLY A 125 -14.33 22.77 -4.94
N ILE A 126 -15.59 22.43 -4.67
CA ILE A 126 -16.67 22.48 -5.68
C ILE A 126 -16.85 23.90 -6.22
N ARG A 127 -16.83 24.93 -5.36
CA ARG A 127 -16.93 26.33 -5.80
C ARG A 127 -15.78 26.72 -6.74
N ASN A 128 -14.55 26.27 -6.45
CA ASN A 128 -13.40 26.49 -7.33
C ASN A 128 -13.62 25.91 -8.73
N VAL A 129 -14.30 24.76 -8.83
CA VAL A 129 -14.67 24.16 -10.12
C VAL A 129 -15.69 25.03 -10.86
N TYR A 130 -16.72 25.52 -10.16
CA TYR A 130 -17.72 26.42 -10.76
C TYR A 130 -17.12 27.72 -11.29
N GLU A 131 -16.14 28.28 -10.58
CA GLU A 131 -15.42 29.50 -11.01
C GLU A 131 -14.55 29.26 -12.26
N LYS A 132 -14.22 28.01 -12.56
CA LYS A 132 -13.35 27.57 -13.65
C LYS A 132 -14.09 26.86 -14.78
N ILE A 133 -15.42 27.03 -14.87
CA ILE A 133 -16.21 26.47 -15.98
C ILE A 133 -15.59 26.86 -17.33
N CYS A 134 -15.55 25.89 -18.25
CA CYS A 134 -14.94 26.01 -19.58
C CYS A 134 -13.42 26.24 -19.58
N THR A 135 -12.73 26.08 -18.45
CA THR A 135 -11.25 26.12 -18.39
C THR A 135 -10.68 24.76 -17.95
N PRO A 136 -9.49 24.37 -18.43
CA PRO A 136 -8.83 23.15 -17.95
C PRO A 136 -8.51 23.23 -16.45
N ILE A 137 -8.76 22.14 -15.72
CA ILE A 137 -8.46 22.01 -14.29
C ILE A 137 -7.53 20.81 -14.09
N ASP A 138 -6.51 20.99 -13.25
CA ASP A 138 -5.72 19.90 -12.71
C ASP A 138 -6.51 19.24 -11.56
N VAL A 139 -7.11 18.08 -11.84
CA VAL A 139 -7.94 17.33 -10.89
C VAL A 139 -7.13 16.83 -9.71
N GLY A 140 -5.91 16.36 -9.94
CA GLY A 140 -5.02 15.89 -8.86
C GLY A 140 -4.65 17.02 -7.92
N GLN A 141 -4.32 18.20 -8.44
CA GLN A 141 -4.04 19.39 -7.63
C GLN A 141 -5.26 19.85 -6.82
N LEU A 142 -6.45 19.87 -7.45
CA LEU A 142 -7.69 20.24 -6.77
C LEU A 142 -8.03 19.26 -5.63
N ALA A 143 -7.93 17.95 -5.90
CA ALA A 143 -8.12 16.89 -4.91
C ALA A 143 -7.14 17.04 -3.75
N PHE A 144 -5.85 17.22 -4.05
CA PHE A 144 -4.80 17.38 -3.04
C PHE A 144 -5.06 18.54 -2.09
N VAL A 145 -5.35 19.73 -2.63
CA VAL A 145 -5.62 20.93 -1.83
C VAL A 145 -6.86 20.75 -0.97
N THR A 146 -7.93 20.17 -1.53
CA THR A 146 -9.18 19.93 -0.79
C THR A 146 -8.97 18.96 0.36
N LEU A 147 -8.24 17.86 0.12
CA LEU A 147 -7.95 16.82 1.11
C LEU A 147 -7.04 17.33 2.22
N ILE A 148 -5.95 18.00 1.88
CA ILE A 148 -5.05 18.63 2.86
C ILE A 148 -5.83 19.60 3.73
N ASN A 149 -6.63 20.49 3.16
CA ASN A 149 -7.42 21.44 3.94
C ASN A 149 -8.42 20.73 4.86
N GLY A 150 -9.03 19.63 4.39
CA GLY A 150 -9.90 18.78 5.20
C GLY A 150 -9.16 18.13 6.39
N ILE A 151 -7.99 17.54 6.14
CA ILE A 151 -7.13 16.94 7.17
C ILE A 151 -6.64 18.03 8.16
N MET A 152 -6.22 19.19 7.66
CA MET A 152 -5.76 20.30 8.48
C MET A 152 -6.89 20.83 9.36
N SER A 153 -8.10 20.99 8.82
CA SER A 153 -9.27 21.41 9.59
C SER A 153 -9.63 20.40 10.67
N LEU A 154 -9.53 19.10 10.37
CA LEU A 154 -9.74 18.02 11.34
C LEU A 154 -8.72 18.06 12.50
N LEU A 155 -7.45 18.34 12.19
CA LEU A 155 -6.34 18.25 13.13
C LEU A 155 -6.12 19.54 13.94
N TRP A 156 -6.39 20.72 13.35
CA TRP A 156 -6.09 22.04 13.95
C TRP A 156 -7.29 22.98 14.07
N GLY A 157 -8.48 22.62 13.55
CA GLY A 157 -9.64 23.52 13.48
C GLY A 157 -9.56 24.53 12.33
N ASP A 158 -10.56 25.40 12.21
CA ASP A 158 -10.73 26.33 11.09
C ASP A 158 -9.55 27.33 10.98
N THR A 159 -8.58 27.04 10.11
CA THR A 159 -7.53 27.99 9.74
C THR A 159 -6.98 27.68 8.36
N LEU A 160 -7.14 28.65 7.45
CA LEU A 160 -6.39 29.01 6.23
C LEU A 160 -7.40 29.54 5.18
N GLN A 161 -7.81 30.80 5.35
CA GLN A 161 -8.65 31.53 4.38
C GLN A 161 -7.75 32.41 3.49
N GLY A 162 -7.90 32.34 2.15
CA GLY A 162 -7.31 33.31 1.20
C GLY A 162 -7.25 32.85 -0.28
N GLU A 163 -7.53 33.75 -1.22
CA GLU A 163 -7.75 33.56 -2.68
C GLU A 163 -6.52 33.18 -3.55
N GLU A 164 -5.40 32.74 -2.98
CA GLU A 164 -4.13 32.53 -3.71
C GLU A 164 -3.84 31.06 -4.12
N GLY A 165 -4.88 30.24 -4.33
CA GLY A 165 -4.77 28.77 -4.46
C GLY A 165 -3.81 28.21 -5.53
N ALA A 166 -3.43 28.98 -6.55
CA ALA A 166 -2.54 28.52 -7.63
C ALA A 166 -1.04 28.69 -7.31
N ASN A 167 -0.64 29.82 -6.70
CA ASN A 167 0.73 29.99 -6.18
C ASN A 167 0.92 29.16 -4.89
N ILE A 168 -0.15 29.00 -4.12
CA ILE A 168 -0.16 28.17 -2.91
C ILE A 168 0.24 26.73 -3.22
N ALA A 169 -0.13 26.06 -4.31
CA ALA A 169 0.27 24.66 -4.49
C ALA A 169 1.80 24.45 -4.70
N VAL A 170 2.49 25.41 -5.32
CA VAL A 170 3.96 25.39 -5.49
C VAL A 170 4.64 25.87 -4.21
N GLU A 171 4.16 26.96 -3.60
CA GLU A 171 4.58 27.41 -2.28
C GLU A 171 4.26 26.39 -1.18
N PHE A 172 3.27 25.52 -1.36
CA PHE A 172 2.85 24.49 -0.40
C PHE A 172 3.64 23.20 -0.57
N LYS A 173 4.17 22.89 -1.76
CA LYS A 173 5.24 21.88 -1.88
C LYS A 173 6.49 22.34 -1.15
N VAL A 174 6.81 23.63 -1.22
CA VAL A 174 7.88 24.25 -0.43
C VAL A 174 7.49 24.33 1.05
N LEU A 175 6.25 24.63 1.41
CA LEU A 175 5.74 24.68 2.78
C LEU A 175 5.64 23.29 3.40
N LEU A 176 5.37 22.24 2.63
CA LEU A 176 5.47 20.85 3.07
C LEU A 176 6.91 20.46 3.32
N ALA A 177 7.84 20.90 2.46
CA ALA A 177 9.27 20.75 2.72
C ALA A 177 9.69 21.56 3.97
N GLU A 178 9.12 22.76 4.19
CA GLU A 178 9.38 23.58 5.36
C GLU A 178 8.69 23.05 6.62
N ILE A 179 7.50 22.44 6.54
CA ILE A 179 6.81 21.74 7.63
C ILE A 179 7.58 20.48 7.97
N MET A 180 8.12 19.75 6.99
CA MET A 180 9.07 18.65 7.21
C MET A 180 10.37 19.16 7.88
N VAL A 181 10.88 20.33 7.50
CA VAL A 181 12.04 20.98 8.13
C VAL A 181 11.71 21.53 9.53
N LEU A 182 10.49 22.03 9.75
CA LEU A 182 9.97 22.56 11.02
C LEU A 182 9.71 21.42 12.00
N PHE A 183 9.19 20.30 11.48
CA PHE A 183 9.12 19.04 12.20
C PHE A 183 10.51 18.48 12.48
N ALA A 184 11.50 18.69 11.60
CA ALA A 184 12.91 18.37 11.85
C ALA A 184 13.65 19.37 12.77
N LYS A 185 13.01 20.45 13.27
CA LYS A 185 13.59 21.31 14.30
C LYS A 185 13.76 20.53 15.62
N PRO A 186 14.77 20.87 16.45
CA PRO A 186 15.05 20.16 17.70
C PRO A 186 13.79 20.01 18.53
N ASN A 187 13.44 18.77 18.88
CA ASN A 187 12.21 18.51 19.59
C ASN A 187 12.42 18.91 21.05
N VAL A 188 11.47 19.63 21.66
CA VAL A 188 11.59 20.06 23.06
C VAL A 188 11.77 18.85 23.99
N SER A 189 11.26 17.68 23.60
CA SER A 189 11.52 16.40 24.28
C SER A 189 12.99 15.96 24.29
N ASP A 190 13.78 16.39 23.31
CA ASP A 190 15.21 16.03 23.19
C ASP A 190 16.01 16.70 24.31
N PHE A 191 15.52 17.84 24.82
CA PHE A 191 16.08 18.56 25.97
C PHE A 191 15.36 18.20 27.28
N PHE A 192 14.10 17.79 27.21
CA PHE A 192 13.26 17.48 28.37
C PHE A 192 12.56 16.12 28.18
N PRO A 193 13.19 14.99 28.57
CA PRO A 193 12.67 13.64 28.34
C PRO A 193 11.25 13.38 28.88
N GLY A 194 10.80 14.14 29.89
CA GLY A 194 9.42 14.09 30.41
C GLY A 194 8.34 14.46 29.37
N LEU A 195 8.73 15.11 28.26
CA LEU A 195 7.86 15.51 27.16
C LEU A 195 7.88 14.55 25.96
N ALA A 196 8.47 13.34 26.10
CA ALA A 196 8.54 12.35 25.01
C ALA A 196 7.19 11.98 24.38
N ARG A 197 6.07 12.19 25.10
CA ARG A 197 4.71 12.02 24.54
C ARG A 197 4.39 13.02 23.41
N LEU A 198 4.99 14.20 23.41
CA LEU A 198 4.81 15.19 22.33
C LEU A 198 5.42 14.70 21.03
N THR A 199 6.50 13.92 21.08
CA THR A 199 7.13 13.29 19.92
C THR A 199 6.19 12.32 19.22
N GLN A 200 5.52 11.45 20.00
CA GLN A 200 4.54 10.49 19.46
C GLN A 200 3.34 11.22 18.84
N ILE A 201 2.88 12.32 19.46
CA ILE A 201 1.79 13.14 18.91
C ILE A 201 2.21 13.77 17.58
N LYS A 202 3.38 14.42 17.52
CA LYS A 202 3.91 15.03 16.30
C LYS A 202 4.08 13.99 15.18
N ALA A 203 4.68 12.84 15.49
CA ALA A 203 4.88 11.75 14.55
C ALA A 203 3.54 11.21 14.02
N SER A 204 2.52 11.08 14.89
CA SER A 204 1.19 10.62 14.47
C SER A 204 0.46 11.63 13.59
N LEU A 205 0.59 12.93 13.87
CA LEU A 205 0.02 13.98 13.02
C LEU A 205 0.67 14.00 11.64
N ALA A 206 2.00 13.86 11.59
CA ALA A 206 2.73 13.74 10.33
C ALA A 206 2.27 12.51 9.53
N ASP A 207 2.04 11.37 10.20
CA ASP A 207 1.58 10.14 9.55
C ASP A 207 0.15 10.27 8.99
N VAL A 208 -0.77 10.95 9.69
CA VAL A 208 -2.12 11.26 9.16
C VAL A 208 -2.03 12.12 7.91
N LEU A 209 -1.21 13.17 7.95
CA LEU A 209 -1.07 14.12 6.85
C LEU A 209 -0.46 13.43 5.62
N VAL A 210 0.68 12.77 5.78
CA VAL A 210 1.39 12.12 4.68
C VAL A 210 0.61 10.90 4.17
N GLY A 211 0.13 10.05 5.08
CA GLY A 211 -0.60 8.84 4.74
C GLY A 211 -1.95 9.09 4.08
N GLY A 212 -2.65 10.16 4.47
CA GLY A 212 -3.99 10.49 3.98
C GLY A 212 -4.05 11.34 2.72
N SER A 213 -2.99 12.08 2.39
CA SER A 213 -3.02 13.09 1.31
C SER A 213 -2.73 12.51 -0.06
N ASP A 214 -1.49 12.06 -0.31
CA ASP A 214 -1.06 11.58 -1.62
C ASP A 214 -1.87 10.35 -2.08
N THR A 215 -2.21 9.49 -1.12
CA THR A 215 -2.91 8.23 -1.42
C THR A 215 -4.34 8.45 -1.90
N THR A 216 -5.09 9.29 -1.18
CA THR A 216 -6.47 9.63 -1.50
C THR A 216 -6.53 10.47 -2.77
N THR A 217 -5.64 11.45 -2.92
CA THR A 217 -5.53 12.28 -4.13
C THR A 217 -5.32 11.43 -5.38
N THR A 218 -4.35 10.50 -5.32
CA THR A 218 -4.03 9.61 -6.44
C THR A 218 -5.23 8.70 -6.76
N THR A 219 -5.95 8.24 -5.74
CA THR A 219 -7.17 7.45 -5.94
C THR A 219 -8.24 8.26 -6.68
N GLU A 220 -8.51 9.49 -6.24
CA GLU A 220 -9.51 10.37 -6.87
C GLU A 220 -9.15 10.69 -8.32
N GLU A 221 -7.88 10.96 -8.59
CA GLU A 221 -7.37 11.19 -9.95
C GLU A 221 -7.59 9.97 -10.85
N TRP A 222 -7.26 8.76 -10.38
CA TRP A 222 -7.51 7.53 -11.13
C TRP A 222 -9.00 7.24 -11.31
N VAL A 223 -9.84 7.50 -10.31
CA VAL A 223 -11.30 7.32 -10.43
C VAL A 223 -11.85 8.23 -11.54
N MET A 224 -11.44 9.50 -11.55
CA MET A 224 -11.87 10.45 -12.57
C MET A 224 -11.36 10.07 -13.95
N ALA A 225 -10.08 9.67 -14.06
CA ALA A 225 -9.50 9.20 -15.32
C ALA A 225 -10.25 7.98 -15.89
N GLU A 226 -10.53 6.98 -15.05
CA GLU A 226 -11.26 5.77 -15.45
C GLU A 226 -12.70 6.09 -15.87
N LEU A 227 -13.41 6.95 -15.14
CA LEU A 227 -14.76 7.37 -15.51
C LEU A 227 -14.78 8.12 -16.85
N MET A 228 -13.82 9.02 -17.09
CA MET A 228 -13.71 9.77 -18.34
C MET A 228 -13.38 8.86 -19.52
N HIS A 229 -12.59 7.80 -19.29
CA HIS A 229 -12.28 6.80 -20.31
C HIS A 229 -13.44 5.82 -20.58
N HIS A 230 -14.39 5.70 -19.65
CA HIS A 230 -15.53 4.78 -19.74
C HIS A 230 -16.89 5.52 -19.63
N PRO A 231 -17.37 6.16 -20.72
CA PRO A 231 -18.57 7.01 -20.68
C PRO A 231 -19.85 6.30 -20.21
N GLU A 232 -19.96 4.98 -20.42
CA GLU A 232 -21.09 4.20 -19.93
C GLU A 232 -21.09 4.08 -18.39
N ALA A 233 -19.91 3.90 -17.79
CA ALA A 233 -19.76 3.89 -16.34
C ALA A 233 -20.05 5.28 -15.75
N MET A 234 -19.53 6.34 -16.37
CA MET A 234 -19.84 7.72 -15.98
C MET A 234 -21.35 8.01 -16.04
N ARG A 235 -22.04 7.59 -17.12
CA ARG A 235 -23.50 7.77 -17.24
C ARG A 235 -24.26 7.04 -16.15
N ARG A 236 -23.83 5.83 -15.77
CA ARG A 236 -24.43 5.06 -14.67
C ARG A 236 -24.21 5.74 -13.31
N VAL A 237 -23.02 6.27 -13.05
CA VAL A 237 -22.76 7.06 -11.83
C VAL A 237 -23.65 8.30 -11.78
N HIS A 238 -23.77 9.05 -12.88
CA HIS A 238 -24.67 10.20 -12.94
C HIS A 238 -26.15 9.81 -12.74
N GLY A 239 -26.58 8.68 -13.31
CA GLY A 239 -27.92 8.14 -13.09
C GLY A 239 -28.19 7.79 -11.63
N GLU A 240 -27.26 7.09 -10.98
CA GLU A 240 -27.34 6.75 -9.56
C GLU A 240 -27.39 8.01 -8.67
N LEU A 241 -26.55 9.02 -8.96
CA LEU A 241 -26.57 10.30 -8.24
C LEU A 241 -27.90 11.03 -8.42
N THR A 242 -28.43 11.07 -9.65
CA THR A 242 -29.73 11.69 -9.96
C THR A 242 -30.86 11.03 -9.17
N GLU A 243 -30.87 9.70 -9.11
CA GLU A 243 -31.91 8.92 -8.42
C GLU A 243 -31.81 9.03 -6.89
N MET A 244 -30.59 8.95 -6.34
CA MET A 244 -30.39 8.83 -4.88
C MET A 244 -30.23 10.18 -4.16
N VAL A 245 -29.78 11.22 -4.88
CA VAL A 245 -29.48 12.54 -4.32
C VAL A 245 -30.42 13.61 -4.88
N GLY A 246 -30.76 13.54 -6.16
CA GLY A 246 -31.55 14.57 -6.87
C GLY A 246 -30.68 15.58 -7.62
N LEU A 247 -31.22 16.17 -8.70
CA LEU A 247 -30.49 17.02 -9.65
C LEU A 247 -29.95 18.33 -9.03
N ASP A 248 -30.71 18.94 -8.12
CA ASP A 248 -30.38 20.24 -7.54
C ASP A 248 -29.81 20.13 -6.11
N CYS A 249 -29.45 18.91 -5.69
CA CYS A 249 -28.99 18.64 -4.34
C CYS A 249 -27.48 18.38 -4.32
N ILE A 250 -26.79 18.98 -3.33
CA ILE A 250 -25.38 18.69 -3.08
C ILE A 250 -25.28 17.32 -2.40
N VAL A 251 -24.31 16.51 -2.82
CA VAL A 251 -24.01 15.24 -2.17
C VAL A 251 -23.54 15.48 -0.73
N GLU A 252 -24.16 14.79 0.23
CA GLU A 252 -23.80 14.79 1.64
C GLU A 252 -23.31 13.38 2.02
N GLU A 253 -22.51 13.24 3.09
CA GLU A 253 -21.94 11.94 3.49
C GLU A 253 -23.02 10.90 3.83
N SER A 254 -24.20 11.34 4.27
CA SER A 254 -25.36 10.47 4.54
C SER A 254 -25.92 9.79 3.27
N HIS A 255 -25.60 10.28 2.08
CA HIS A 255 -25.98 9.66 0.81
C HIS A 255 -25.04 8.50 0.41
N LEU A 256 -23.79 8.49 0.89
CA LEU A 256 -22.76 7.53 0.45
C LEU A 256 -23.20 6.05 0.55
N PRO A 257 -23.91 5.60 1.61
CA PRO A 257 -24.37 4.20 1.70
C PRO A 257 -25.34 3.78 0.59
N LYS A 258 -25.97 4.74 -0.12
CA LYS A 258 -26.90 4.47 -1.23
C LYS A 258 -26.21 4.42 -2.59
N LEU A 259 -24.99 4.95 -2.71
CA LEU A 259 -24.23 5.05 -3.96
C LEU A 259 -23.43 3.76 -4.22
N ASN A 260 -24.15 2.68 -4.50
CA ASN A 260 -23.60 1.34 -4.65
C ASN A 260 -22.68 1.22 -5.87
N TYR A 261 -23.10 1.76 -7.01
CA TYR A 261 -22.37 1.70 -8.26
C TYR A 261 -21.11 2.57 -8.19
N LEU A 262 -21.17 3.77 -7.61
CA LEU A 262 -19.98 4.56 -7.32
C LEU A 262 -19.00 3.78 -6.43
N GLY A 263 -19.50 3.07 -5.41
CA GLY A 263 -18.68 2.18 -4.58
C GLY A 263 -18.03 1.03 -5.36
N VAL A 264 -18.67 0.52 -6.41
CA VAL A 264 -18.09 -0.48 -7.33
C VAL A 264 -16.99 0.14 -8.19
N VAL A 265 -17.22 1.33 -8.75
CA VAL A 265 -16.21 2.07 -9.53
C VAL A 265 -14.95 2.28 -8.70
N ILE A 266 -15.08 2.82 -7.48
CA ILE A 266 -13.93 3.06 -6.59
C ILE A 266 -13.15 1.75 -6.33
N LYS A 267 -13.84 0.65 -6.03
CA LYS A 267 -13.20 -0.66 -5.79
C LYS A 267 -12.48 -1.19 -7.03
N GLU A 268 -13.07 -1.00 -8.21
CA GLU A 268 -12.47 -1.44 -9.48
C GLU A 268 -11.26 -0.58 -9.84
N THR A 269 -11.30 0.72 -9.56
CA THR A 269 -10.14 1.61 -9.66
C THR A 269 -9.02 1.14 -8.73
N PHE A 270 -9.29 0.81 -7.46
CA PHE A 270 -8.28 0.21 -6.58
C PHE A 270 -7.71 -1.12 -7.12
N ARG A 271 -8.54 -1.93 -7.77
CA ARG A 271 -8.11 -3.20 -8.39
C ARG A 271 -7.12 -2.94 -9.53
N LEU A 272 -7.42 -1.98 -10.40
CA LEU A 272 -6.62 -1.63 -11.59
C LEU A 272 -5.36 -0.85 -11.21
N HIS A 273 -5.54 0.18 -10.38
CA HIS A 273 -4.55 1.20 -10.02
C HIS A 273 -4.32 1.24 -8.50
N PRO A 274 -3.71 0.20 -7.91
CA PRO A 274 -3.40 0.22 -6.50
C PRO A 274 -2.39 1.32 -6.19
N VAL A 275 -2.77 2.27 -5.34
CA VAL A 275 -1.92 3.40 -4.93
C VAL A 275 -0.61 2.94 -4.28
N LEU A 276 -0.67 1.84 -3.52
CA LEU A 276 0.49 1.24 -2.87
C LEU A 276 0.66 -0.21 -3.36
N PRO A 277 1.19 -0.43 -4.59
CA PRO A 277 1.20 -1.75 -5.24
C PRO A 277 1.99 -2.84 -4.49
N LEU A 278 2.93 -2.44 -3.61
CA LEU A 278 3.73 -3.33 -2.76
C LEU A 278 3.40 -3.21 -1.27
N LEU A 279 2.37 -2.43 -0.93
CA LEU A 279 2.04 -2.00 0.42
C LEU A 279 3.26 -1.40 1.15
N VAL A 280 3.12 -1.15 2.45
CA VAL A 280 4.27 -0.84 3.30
C VAL A 280 5.01 -2.15 3.59
N PRO A 281 6.34 -2.23 3.41
CA PRO A 281 7.17 -3.39 3.76
C PRO A 281 6.96 -3.92 5.17
N ARG A 282 6.86 -5.23 5.34
CA ARG A 282 6.75 -5.91 6.65
C ARG A 282 8.09 -6.50 7.05
N SER A 283 8.36 -6.66 8.34
CA SER A 283 9.59 -7.28 8.85
C SER A 283 9.23 -8.34 9.90
N PRO A 284 9.74 -9.57 9.80
CA PRO A 284 9.51 -10.60 10.81
C PRO A 284 10.25 -10.28 12.11
N SER A 285 9.56 -10.38 13.25
CA SER A 285 10.16 -10.30 14.58
C SER A 285 10.99 -11.53 14.96
N GLN A 286 10.74 -12.66 14.29
CA GLN A 286 11.42 -13.94 14.50
C GLN A 286 11.42 -14.77 13.23
N SER A 287 12.30 -15.76 13.14
CA SER A 287 12.31 -16.73 12.04
C SER A 287 10.94 -17.39 11.92
N SER A 288 10.35 -17.37 10.73
CA SER A 288 9.09 -18.03 10.45
C SER A 288 9.10 -18.65 9.06
N THR A 289 8.25 -19.67 8.89
CA THR A 289 7.99 -20.27 7.58
C THR A 289 6.67 -19.76 7.04
N ILE A 290 6.68 -19.34 5.79
CA ILE A 290 5.49 -18.93 5.03
C ILE A 290 5.37 -19.78 3.79
N GLY A 291 4.15 -20.13 3.43
CA GLY A 291 3.90 -21.15 2.44
C GLY A 291 4.30 -22.52 2.97
N ILE A 292 3.54 -23.10 3.91
CA ILE A 292 3.46 -24.56 4.10
C ILE A 292 2.02 -25.12 3.91
N GLN A 293 1.74 -25.66 2.73
CA GLN A 293 0.71 -26.56 2.25
C GLN A 293 1.36 -27.71 1.44
N TYR A 294 2.04 -28.68 2.03
CA TYR A 294 2.43 -29.88 1.27
C TYR A 294 1.19 -30.64 0.78
N PRO A 295 1.12 -31.15 -0.47
CA PRO A 295 0.21 -32.24 -0.76
C PRO A 295 0.79 -33.46 -0.04
N LYS A 296 0.17 -33.86 1.07
CA LYS A 296 0.50 -35.14 1.70
C LYS A 296 0.02 -36.23 0.73
N PHE A 297 0.88 -37.16 0.37
CA PHE A 297 0.47 -38.39 -0.33
C PHE A 297 0.41 -39.51 0.70
N GLU A 298 -0.67 -40.28 0.69
CA GLU A 298 -0.64 -41.63 1.24
C GLU A 298 -0.14 -42.56 0.13
N TRP A 299 0.76 -43.47 0.49
CA TRP A 299 1.39 -44.40 -0.45
C TRP A 299 0.91 -45.79 -0.12
N GLU A 300 0.30 -46.45 -1.10
CA GLU A 300 -0.15 -47.82 -0.99
C GLU A 300 0.56 -48.69 -2.02
N LEU A 301 0.66 -49.99 -1.74
CA LEU A 301 1.17 -50.95 -2.71
C LEU A 301 0.06 -51.32 -3.68
N PRO A 302 0.36 -51.59 -4.96
CA PRO A 302 -0.62 -52.18 -5.86
C PRO A 302 -1.19 -53.48 -5.27
N PRO A 303 -2.50 -53.75 -5.41
CA PRO A 303 -3.14 -54.93 -4.81
C PRO A 303 -2.41 -56.24 -5.15
N GLY A 304 -2.11 -57.04 -4.13
CA GLY A 304 -1.40 -58.32 -4.28
C GLY A 304 0.13 -58.23 -4.40
N THR A 305 0.72 -57.04 -4.18
CA THR A 305 2.17 -56.84 -4.23
C THR A 305 2.79 -56.86 -2.83
N GLU A 306 3.88 -57.63 -2.64
CA GLU A 306 4.70 -57.59 -1.42
C GLU A 306 5.98 -56.76 -1.63
N VAL A 307 6.47 -56.12 -0.57
CA VAL A 307 7.69 -55.30 -0.64
C VAL A 307 8.93 -56.19 -0.57
N ASP A 308 9.60 -56.38 -1.70
CA ASP A 308 10.94 -56.97 -1.72
C ASP A 308 11.96 -55.97 -1.16
N LEU A 309 12.64 -56.35 -0.08
CA LEU A 309 13.69 -55.57 0.56
C LEU A 309 15.09 -55.99 0.12
N SER A 310 15.22 -56.99 -0.75
CA SER A 310 16.51 -57.44 -1.25
C SER A 310 17.19 -56.36 -2.10
N ASP A 311 18.51 -56.34 -2.08
CA ASP A 311 19.35 -55.42 -2.80
C ASP A 311 20.15 -56.10 -3.91
N ARG A 312 20.71 -55.30 -4.80
CA ARG A 312 21.67 -55.72 -5.81
C ARG A 312 23.02 -55.09 -5.46
N PHE A 313 24.02 -55.96 -5.25
CA PHE A 313 25.36 -55.55 -4.90
C PHE A 313 26.05 -54.77 -6.04
N GLY A 314 26.77 -53.70 -5.67
CA GLY A 314 27.52 -52.82 -6.57
C GLY A 314 28.18 -51.68 -5.78
N ILE A 315 28.87 -50.76 -6.46
CA ILE A 315 29.48 -49.57 -5.82
C ILE A 315 28.44 -48.71 -5.09
N VAL A 316 27.17 -48.77 -5.53
CA VAL A 316 26.01 -48.18 -4.85
C VAL A 316 24.93 -49.26 -4.70
N THR A 317 24.51 -49.53 -3.47
CA THR A 317 23.44 -50.48 -3.16
C THR A 317 22.11 -49.97 -3.69
N LYS A 318 21.50 -50.72 -4.62
CA LYS A 318 20.17 -50.43 -5.16
C LYS A 318 19.23 -51.57 -4.80
N LYS A 319 17.95 -51.29 -4.56
CA LYS A 319 16.94 -52.36 -4.41
C LYS A 319 16.99 -53.26 -5.64
N ARG A 320 16.91 -54.57 -5.41
CA ARG A 320 16.95 -55.57 -6.47
C ARG A 320 15.76 -55.40 -7.40
N MET A 321 14.58 -55.22 -6.82
CA MET A 321 13.37 -54.81 -7.51
C MET A 321 13.01 -53.36 -7.14
N PRO A 322 12.73 -52.49 -8.13
CA PRO A 322 12.26 -51.14 -7.86
C PRO A 322 10.94 -51.16 -7.07
N LEU A 323 10.81 -50.25 -6.10
CA LEU A 323 9.54 -50.05 -5.41
C LEU A 323 8.56 -49.36 -6.38
N VAL A 324 7.42 -50.01 -6.62
CA VAL A 324 6.28 -49.41 -7.32
C VAL A 324 5.18 -49.22 -6.28
N ALA A 325 4.82 -47.97 -6.03
CA ALA A 325 3.78 -47.59 -5.08
C ALA A 325 2.78 -46.66 -5.78
N ILE A 326 1.52 -46.72 -5.36
CA ILE A 326 0.45 -45.86 -5.84
C ILE A 326 0.36 -44.67 -4.88
N PRO A 327 0.70 -43.45 -5.33
CA PRO A 327 0.43 -42.24 -4.55
C PRO A 327 -1.04 -41.89 -4.65
N THR A 328 -1.73 -41.84 -3.51
CA THR A 328 -3.05 -41.23 -3.40
C THR A 328 -2.89 -39.85 -2.76
N PRO A 329 -3.28 -38.75 -3.43
CA PRO A 329 -3.21 -37.43 -2.82
C PRO A 329 -4.18 -37.38 -1.64
N LYS A 330 -3.69 -37.10 -0.43
CA LYS A 330 -4.57 -36.54 0.61
C LYS A 330 -4.96 -35.16 0.11
N LEU A 331 -6.21 -35.01 -0.30
CA LEU A 331 -6.78 -33.72 -0.67
C LEU A 331 -6.93 -32.83 0.58
N SER A 332 -5.81 -32.27 1.02
CA SER A 332 -5.74 -31.03 1.78
C SER A 332 -4.98 -30.01 0.93
N LYS A 333 -5.74 -29.15 0.23
CA LYS A 333 -5.39 -27.85 -0.38
C LYS A 333 -3.90 -27.60 -0.75
N PHE A 334 -3.64 -27.56 -2.06
CA PHE A 334 -2.60 -26.83 -2.82
C PHE A 334 -1.20 -26.59 -2.20
N THR A 335 -0.24 -27.41 -2.61
CA THR A 335 1.22 -27.24 -2.65
C THR A 335 1.87 -25.92 -2.18
N THR A 336 2.76 -26.08 -1.22
CA THR A 336 3.90 -25.21 -0.91
C THR A 336 5.22 -25.90 -1.07
N ARG A 337 6.20 -25.11 -1.49
CA ARG A 337 7.60 -25.38 -1.26
C ARG A 337 7.93 -25.02 0.20
N LYS A 338 8.54 -25.92 1.01
CA LYS A 338 9.39 -25.43 2.11
C LYS A 338 10.48 -24.58 1.46
N LEU A 339 10.50 -23.29 1.76
CA LEU A 339 11.76 -22.59 1.88
C LEU A 339 12.42 -23.13 3.17
N GLY A 340 13.32 -24.09 3.01
CA GLY A 340 14.20 -24.51 4.10
C GLY A 340 15.18 -23.37 4.39
N PHE A 341 15.06 -22.75 5.57
CA PHE A 341 15.97 -21.74 6.10
C PHE A 341 17.22 -22.36 6.76
N ASN A 342 17.78 -23.43 6.20
CA ASN A 342 18.93 -24.12 6.78
C ASN A 342 20.00 -24.36 5.72
N ASP A 343 20.72 -23.29 5.37
CA ASP A 343 22.18 -23.27 5.28
C ASP A 343 22.60 -21.80 5.38
N GLU A 344 23.21 -21.46 6.51
CA GLU A 344 23.43 -20.11 7.04
C GLU A 344 22.14 -19.31 7.30
N THR A 345 21.99 -18.81 8.52
CA THR A 345 20.85 -18.01 9.01
C THR A 345 20.60 -16.75 8.15
N LEU A 346 19.92 -16.89 7.02
CA LEU A 346 19.39 -15.79 6.23
C LEU A 346 18.16 -15.25 6.95
N ARG A 347 18.37 -14.33 7.90
CA ARG A 347 17.31 -13.51 8.48
C ARG A 347 16.70 -12.69 7.36
N CYS A 348 15.51 -13.06 6.91
CA CYS A 348 14.71 -12.20 6.05
C CYS A 348 14.43 -10.91 6.83
N SER A 349 14.94 -9.78 6.36
CA SER A 349 14.76 -8.49 7.02
C SER A 349 13.49 -7.79 6.57
N SER A 350 12.98 -8.07 5.36
CA SER A 350 11.74 -7.45 4.88
C SER A 350 10.94 -8.29 3.88
N ILE A 351 9.62 -8.18 3.94
CA ILE A 351 8.64 -8.79 3.05
C ILE A 351 7.89 -7.68 2.30
N LEU A 352 7.86 -7.80 0.97
CA LEU A 352 6.98 -7.02 0.09
C LEU A 352 5.71 -7.83 -0.16
N VAL A 353 4.57 -7.19 0.04
CA VAL A 353 3.25 -7.80 -0.15
C VAL A 353 2.66 -7.20 -1.41
N GLY A 354 2.68 -7.96 -2.51
CA GLY A 354 2.06 -7.55 -3.77
C GLY A 354 0.55 -7.72 -3.70
N GLU A 355 -0.19 -6.69 -4.09
CA GLU A 355 -1.66 -6.80 -4.19
C GLU A 355 -2.06 -7.62 -5.42
N THR A 356 -2.72 -8.75 -5.16
CA THR A 356 -3.44 -9.56 -6.14
C THR A 356 -4.94 -9.46 -5.82
N PHE A 357 -5.59 -8.38 -6.26
CA PHE A 357 -7.05 -8.31 -6.23
C PHE A 357 -7.63 -9.09 -7.42
N THR A 358 -7.73 -10.42 -7.28
CA THR A 358 -8.64 -11.22 -8.10
C THR A 358 -9.94 -11.38 -7.34
N THR A 359 -10.76 -10.32 -7.31
CA THR A 359 -12.18 -10.50 -7.01
C THR A 359 -12.86 -10.79 -8.33
N THR A 360 -13.26 -12.04 -8.54
CA THR A 360 -14.21 -12.39 -9.59
C THR A 360 -15.54 -11.71 -9.23
N MET A 361 -15.81 -10.52 -9.76
CA MET A 361 -17.18 -10.00 -9.72
C MET A 361 -18.00 -10.89 -10.66
N ARG A 362 -18.89 -11.70 -10.08
CA ARG A 362 -20.00 -12.26 -10.83
C ARG A 362 -20.86 -11.06 -11.24
N THR A 363 -20.90 -10.84 -12.56
CA THR A 363 -21.78 -9.91 -13.27
C THR A 363 -23.23 -10.08 -12.89
#